data_AF-A0A356KSW9-F1
#
_entry.id   AF-A0A356KSW9-F1
#
_cell.length_a   1.000
_cell.length_b   1.000
_cell.length_c   1.000
_cell.angle_alpha   90.00
_cell.angle_beta   90.00
_cell.angle_gamma   90.00
#
_symmetry.space_group_name_H-M   'P 1'
#
loop_
_entity.id
_entity.type
_entity.pdbx_description
1 polymer ?
#
loop_
_entity_poly.entity_id
_entity_poly.type
_entity_poly.pdbx_seq_one_letter_code
_entity_poly.pdbx_strand_id
1 'polypeptide(L)'
;MTDSVLRDLERQFRSSGSSEHEAAWLRARVQSGDLDEGRLELAGALGHSAAQIAGFPESERTSWGRWVDFADRSAEAQVLVVLALAAEVRPAFEAGEALLGAPDLFDQGARALENWLREGSEESLSAIAALLPQLQNRAPALYHHFGSSEEESERGRRAQDALQVVRCGAELLLDQHDALPAGYEIDFEEGDWGDNAELSVRYLWHEVAQQALTPNPGRFRVPETETRLLDSIRDRVMPWALGYDPRQVRASGD
;
A
#
# COMPACT_ATOMS: atom_id res chain seq x y z
N MET A 1 21.61 -23.30 -3.74
CA MET A 1 22.58 -22.34 -3.18
C MET A 1 23.10 -22.89 -1.85
N THR A 2 24.36 -22.65 -1.44
CA THR A 2 24.86 -23.08 -0.11
C THR A 2 24.83 -21.91 0.88
N ASP A 3 24.63 -22.20 2.18
CA ASP A 3 24.66 -21.20 3.26
C ASP A 3 25.95 -20.38 3.28
N SER A 4 27.09 -20.98 2.94
CA SER A 4 28.38 -20.29 2.88
C SER A 4 28.39 -19.19 1.83
N VAL A 5 27.84 -19.45 0.64
CA VAL A 5 27.76 -18.46 -0.45
C VAL A 5 26.83 -17.31 -0.06
N LEU A 6 25.70 -17.61 0.58
CA LEU A 6 24.75 -16.60 1.02
C LEU A 6 25.34 -15.66 2.08
N ARG A 7 26.11 -16.21 3.04
CA ARG A 7 26.86 -15.42 4.04
C ARG A 7 27.99 -14.60 3.42
N ASP A 8 28.65 -15.10 2.38
CA ASP A 8 29.70 -14.36 1.69
C ASP A 8 29.13 -13.16 0.94
N LEU A 9 28.01 -13.34 0.23
CA LEU A 9 27.29 -12.25 -0.45
C LEU A 9 26.77 -11.21 0.56
N GLU A 10 26.22 -11.65 1.69
CA GLU A 10 25.79 -10.74 2.76
C GLU A 10 26.96 -9.91 3.31
N ARG A 11 28.12 -10.55 3.57
CA ARG A 11 29.33 -9.85 4.02
C ARG A 11 29.84 -8.83 3.00
N GLN A 12 29.79 -9.17 1.70
CA GLN A 12 30.16 -8.24 0.63
C GLN A 12 29.20 -7.06 0.56
N PHE A 13 27.90 -7.31 0.66
CA PHE A 13 26.89 -6.27 0.73
C PHE A 13 27.12 -5.35 1.93
N ARG A 14 27.22 -5.89 3.15
CA ARG A 14 27.41 -5.10 4.37
C ARG A 14 28.70 -4.29 4.39
N SER A 15 29.77 -4.81 3.78
CA SER A 15 31.06 -4.10 3.73
C SER A 15 31.12 -3.01 2.66
N SER A 16 30.39 -3.17 1.56
CA SER A 16 30.40 -2.20 0.45
C SER A 16 29.27 -1.17 0.52
N GLY A 17 28.10 -1.55 1.07
CA GLY A 17 26.86 -0.78 0.99
C GLY A 17 26.32 -0.60 -0.43
N SER A 18 26.87 -1.28 -1.45
CA SER A 18 26.48 -1.07 -2.85
C SER A 18 25.22 -1.85 -3.22
N SER A 19 24.33 -1.23 -3.98
CA SER A 19 23.10 -1.85 -4.48
C SER A 19 23.35 -3.08 -5.36
N GLU A 20 24.51 -3.18 -6.03
CA GLU A 20 24.87 -4.33 -6.86
C GLU A 20 25.17 -5.59 -6.02
N HIS A 21 25.93 -5.43 -4.92
CA HIS A 21 26.18 -6.53 -3.98
C HIS A 21 24.90 -6.91 -3.22
N GLU A 22 24.09 -5.93 -2.84
CA GLU A 22 22.77 -6.16 -2.25
C GLU A 22 21.87 -6.96 -3.20
N ALA A 23 21.83 -6.57 -4.49
CA ALA A 23 21.05 -7.27 -5.51
C ALA A 23 21.52 -8.71 -5.71
N ALA A 24 22.83 -8.96 -5.73
CA ALA A 24 23.39 -10.30 -5.82
C ALA A 24 22.98 -11.16 -4.61
N TRP A 25 23.00 -10.58 -3.41
CA TRP A 25 22.54 -11.24 -2.19
C TRP A 25 21.02 -11.53 -2.21
N LEU A 26 20.20 -10.56 -2.63
CA LEU A 26 18.75 -10.72 -2.77
C LEU A 26 18.39 -11.84 -3.77
N ARG A 27 19.04 -11.89 -4.95
CA ARG A 27 18.83 -13.00 -5.90
C ARG A 27 19.19 -14.35 -5.30
N ALA A 28 20.28 -14.41 -4.53
CA ALA A 28 20.70 -15.65 -3.89
C ALA A 28 19.70 -16.13 -2.84
N ARG A 29 19.05 -15.22 -2.10
CA ARG A 29 17.97 -15.52 -1.16
C ARG A 29 16.70 -16.05 -1.86
N VAL A 30 16.34 -15.49 -3.01
CA VAL A 30 15.23 -16.05 -3.82
C VAL A 30 15.58 -17.45 -4.32
N GLN A 31 16.81 -17.66 -4.81
CA GLN A 31 17.27 -18.97 -5.27
C GLN A 31 17.39 -20.03 -4.16
N SER A 32 17.59 -19.63 -2.91
CA SER A 32 17.56 -20.54 -1.76
C SER A 32 16.15 -20.78 -1.21
N GLY A 33 15.17 -19.97 -1.59
CA GLY A 33 13.82 -19.98 -1.02
C GLY A 33 13.69 -19.20 0.30
N ASP A 34 14.74 -18.48 0.73
CA ASP A 34 14.74 -17.65 1.95
C ASP A 34 14.09 -16.28 1.75
N LEU A 35 13.77 -15.94 0.50
CA LEU A 35 13.03 -14.76 0.11
C LEU A 35 12.04 -15.16 -0.97
N ASP A 36 10.76 -14.86 -0.76
CA ASP A 36 9.74 -15.04 -1.77
C ASP A 36 9.99 -14.12 -2.97
N GLU A 37 9.79 -14.63 -4.19
CA GLU A 37 10.00 -13.87 -5.42
C GLU A 37 9.08 -12.64 -5.46
N GLY A 38 7.80 -12.80 -5.12
CA GLY A 38 6.83 -11.71 -5.05
C GLY A 38 7.26 -10.59 -4.09
N ARG A 39 7.87 -10.91 -2.95
CA ARG A 39 8.43 -9.88 -2.05
C ARG A 39 9.59 -9.10 -2.66
N LEU A 40 10.46 -9.76 -3.43
CA LEU A 40 11.51 -9.07 -4.18
C LEU A 40 10.90 -8.17 -5.26
N GLU A 41 9.83 -8.63 -5.92
CA GLU A 41 9.09 -7.83 -6.90
C GLU A 41 8.49 -6.57 -6.30
N LEU A 42 7.82 -6.69 -5.16
CA LEU A 42 7.26 -5.55 -4.44
C LEU A 42 8.34 -4.52 -4.10
N ALA A 43 9.46 -4.98 -3.54
CA ALA A 43 10.58 -4.10 -3.20
C ALA A 43 11.10 -3.35 -4.43
N GLY A 44 11.16 -4.02 -5.60
CA GLY A 44 11.54 -3.39 -6.86
C GLY A 44 10.53 -2.33 -7.33
N ALA A 45 9.24 -2.65 -7.27
CA ALA A 45 8.14 -1.74 -7.61
C ALA A 45 8.12 -0.49 -6.71
N LEU A 46 8.53 -0.65 -5.45
CA LEU A 46 8.70 0.41 -4.45
C LEU A 46 9.94 1.28 -4.63
N GLY A 47 10.75 1.06 -5.66
CA GLY A 47 11.94 1.85 -5.89
C GLY A 47 13.16 1.41 -5.09
N HIS A 48 13.20 0.18 -4.56
CA HIS A 48 14.42 -0.33 -3.96
C HIS A 48 15.47 -0.63 -5.04
N SER A 49 16.51 0.20 -5.09
CA SER A 49 17.58 0.11 -6.10
C SER A 49 18.11 -1.32 -6.29
N ALA A 50 18.44 -2.02 -5.21
CA ALA A 50 18.96 -3.38 -5.29
C ALA A 50 17.91 -4.41 -5.73
N ALA A 51 16.65 -4.26 -5.34
CA ALA A 51 15.60 -5.18 -5.78
C ALA A 51 15.29 -4.98 -7.28
N GLN A 52 15.36 -3.73 -7.74
CA GLN A 52 15.28 -3.41 -9.17
C GLN A 52 16.42 -4.07 -9.96
N ILE A 53 17.67 -3.99 -9.47
CA ILE A 53 18.82 -4.67 -10.10
C ILE A 53 18.72 -6.20 -9.98
N ALA A 54 18.09 -6.71 -8.92
CA ALA A 54 17.97 -8.13 -8.66
C ALA A 54 16.99 -8.82 -9.61
N GLY A 55 15.85 -8.18 -9.91
CA GLY A 55 14.73 -8.83 -10.60
C GLY A 55 14.12 -8.09 -11.80
N PHE A 56 14.46 -6.82 -12.09
CA PHE A 56 13.66 -6.02 -13.04
C PHE A 56 14.47 -5.27 -14.11
N PRO A 57 14.21 -5.51 -15.41
CA PRO A 57 14.61 -4.58 -16.45
C PRO A 57 13.94 -3.22 -16.22
N GLU A 58 14.72 -2.16 -16.46
CA GLU A 58 14.37 -0.76 -16.17
C GLU A 58 13.12 -0.25 -16.90
N SER A 59 12.73 -0.93 -17.99
CA SER A 59 11.61 -0.58 -18.86
C SER A 59 10.21 -0.85 -18.30
N GLU A 60 10.09 -1.49 -17.14
CA GLU A 60 8.79 -1.91 -16.58
C GLU A 60 8.50 -1.30 -15.20
N ARG A 61 9.31 -0.32 -14.82
CA ARG A 61 9.21 0.40 -13.54
C ARG A 61 8.02 1.37 -13.62
N THR A 62 7.17 1.34 -12.60
CA THR A 62 6.17 2.38 -12.25
C THR A 62 4.88 2.52 -13.08
N SER A 63 4.32 1.46 -13.68
CA SER A 63 2.91 1.54 -14.09
C SER A 63 2.00 1.16 -12.92
N TRP A 64 0.99 1.98 -12.63
CA TRP A 64 -0.09 1.65 -11.68
C TRP A 64 -0.76 0.30 -11.99
N GLY A 65 -0.79 -0.09 -13.28
CA GLY A 65 -1.27 -1.42 -13.69
C GLY A 65 -0.50 -2.56 -13.05
N ARG A 66 0.82 -2.44 -12.85
CA ARG A 66 1.60 -3.48 -12.16
C ARG A 66 1.41 -3.51 -10.66
N TRP A 67 1.14 -2.35 -10.05
CA TRP A 67 0.80 -2.28 -8.63
C TRP A 67 -0.49 -3.05 -8.34
N VAL A 68 -1.44 -2.91 -9.24
CA VAL A 68 -2.67 -3.71 -9.27
C VAL A 68 -2.37 -5.19 -9.51
N ASP A 69 -1.63 -5.53 -10.57
CA ASP A 69 -1.26 -6.93 -10.87
C ASP A 69 -0.48 -7.59 -9.72
N PHE A 70 0.24 -6.81 -8.93
CA PHE A 70 0.99 -7.26 -7.76
C PHE A 70 0.09 -7.46 -6.55
N ALA A 71 -0.82 -6.52 -6.30
CA ALA A 71 -1.84 -6.65 -5.26
C ALA A 71 -2.68 -7.93 -5.46
N ASP A 72 -2.91 -8.36 -6.71
CA ASP A 72 -3.65 -9.61 -6.97
C ASP A 72 -2.89 -10.89 -6.61
N ARG A 73 -1.61 -10.81 -6.22
CA ARG A 73 -0.78 -11.98 -5.92
C ARG A 73 -0.86 -12.44 -4.46
N SER A 74 -1.14 -11.54 -3.52
CA SER A 74 -1.27 -11.92 -2.10
C SER A 74 -2.04 -10.90 -1.26
N ALA A 75 -2.68 -11.36 -0.19
CA ALA A 75 -3.35 -10.52 0.81
C ALA A 75 -2.43 -9.41 1.35
N GLU A 76 -1.20 -9.78 1.66
CA GLU A 76 -0.19 -8.88 2.21
C GLU A 76 0.19 -7.79 1.22
N ALA A 77 0.34 -8.14 -0.07
CA ALA A 77 0.56 -7.17 -1.13
C ALA A 77 -0.55 -6.10 -1.18
N GLN A 78 -1.82 -6.54 -1.10
CA GLN A 78 -2.98 -5.65 -1.11
C GLN A 78 -2.96 -4.71 0.10
N VAL A 79 -2.73 -5.25 1.29
CA VAL A 79 -2.70 -4.43 2.52
C VAL A 79 -1.56 -3.42 2.48
N LEU A 80 -0.40 -3.77 1.92
CA LEU A 80 0.72 -2.84 1.79
C LEU A 80 0.41 -1.70 0.81
N VAL A 81 -0.29 -1.98 -0.29
CA VAL A 81 -0.80 -0.96 -1.23
C VAL A 81 -1.87 -0.07 -0.60
N VAL A 82 -2.72 -0.65 0.26
CA VAL A 82 -3.73 0.13 0.99
C VAL A 82 -3.09 1.06 1.99
N LEU A 83 -2.12 0.58 2.78
CA LEU A 83 -1.41 1.39 3.77
C LEU A 83 -0.56 2.49 3.17
N ALA A 84 0.07 2.18 2.04
CA ALA A 84 0.73 3.13 1.17
C ALA A 84 -0.15 4.31 0.79
N LEU A 85 -1.27 3.99 0.13
CA LEU A 85 -2.25 4.97 -0.32
C LEU A 85 -2.81 5.74 0.87
N ALA A 86 -3.12 5.04 1.97
CA ALA A 86 -3.57 5.65 3.22
C ALA A 86 -2.57 6.69 3.74
N ALA A 87 -1.27 6.37 3.79
CA ALA A 87 -0.26 7.31 4.28
C ALA A 87 -0.23 8.64 3.50
N GLU A 88 -0.52 8.63 2.20
CA GLU A 88 -0.51 9.83 1.37
C GLU A 88 -1.77 10.65 1.41
N VAL A 89 -2.91 9.98 1.53
CA VAL A 89 -4.19 10.69 1.67
C VAL A 89 -4.37 11.22 3.09
N ARG A 90 -3.57 10.74 4.06
CA ARG A 90 -3.63 11.14 5.48
C ARG A 90 -3.59 12.65 5.70
N PRO A 91 -2.68 13.46 5.09
CA PRO A 91 -2.69 14.90 5.29
C PRO A 91 -3.96 15.58 4.74
N ALA A 92 -4.53 15.06 3.64
CA ALA A 92 -5.81 15.55 3.11
C ALA A 92 -6.97 15.16 4.05
N PHE A 93 -6.91 13.97 4.64
CA PHE A 93 -7.86 13.49 5.61
C PHE A 93 -7.80 14.30 6.93
N GLU A 94 -6.62 14.50 7.51
CA GLU A 94 -6.39 15.33 8.71
C GLU A 94 -6.91 16.77 8.51
N ALA A 95 -6.75 17.33 7.31
CA ALA A 95 -7.27 18.64 6.95
C ALA A 95 -8.81 18.68 6.87
N GLY A 96 -9.46 17.55 6.55
CA GLY A 96 -10.92 17.38 6.57
C GLY A 96 -11.47 16.98 7.93
N GLU A 97 -10.68 16.27 8.76
CA GLU A 97 -11.09 15.66 10.03
C GLU A 97 -11.54 16.67 11.08
N ALA A 98 -10.96 17.88 11.05
CA ALA A 98 -11.40 19.00 11.88
C ALA A 98 -12.88 19.37 11.67
N LEU A 99 -13.49 18.99 10.54
CA LEU A 99 -14.88 19.26 10.19
C LEU A 99 -15.84 18.10 10.55
N LEU A 100 -15.33 16.90 10.88
CA LEU A 100 -16.11 15.65 10.81
C LEU A 100 -16.30 14.93 12.15
N GLY A 101 -15.57 15.32 13.19
CA GLY A 101 -15.79 14.84 14.57
C GLY A 101 -15.48 13.35 14.80
N ALA A 102 -14.66 12.73 13.95
CA ALA A 102 -14.21 11.34 14.11
C ALA A 102 -12.68 11.21 13.90
N PRO A 103 -11.86 11.88 14.74
CA PRO A 103 -10.43 12.13 14.54
C PRO A 103 -9.51 10.89 14.57
N ASP A 104 -10.07 9.68 14.53
CA ASP A 104 -9.31 8.46 14.74
C ASP A 104 -9.72 7.31 13.82
N LEU A 105 -10.82 7.40 13.06
CA LEU A 105 -11.36 6.22 12.36
C LEU A 105 -10.41 5.74 11.25
N PHE A 106 -9.84 6.68 10.51
CA PHE A 106 -8.83 6.39 9.49
C PHE A 106 -7.57 5.79 10.10
N ASP A 107 -7.05 6.43 11.16
CA ASP A 107 -5.85 5.96 11.84
C ASP A 107 -6.08 4.60 12.54
N GLN A 108 -7.29 4.33 13.05
CA GLN A 108 -7.68 3.02 13.59
C GLN A 108 -7.68 1.96 12.50
N GLY A 109 -8.27 2.24 11.33
CA GLY A 109 -8.25 1.33 10.17
C GLY A 109 -6.84 1.03 9.69
N ALA A 110 -6.03 2.07 9.48
CA ALA A 110 -4.63 1.91 9.08
C ALA A 110 -3.81 1.12 10.11
N ARG A 111 -3.96 1.41 11.41
CA ARG A 111 -3.27 0.66 12.47
C ARG A 111 -3.70 -0.81 12.53
N ALA A 112 -4.99 -1.09 12.34
CA ALA A 112 -5.49 -2.47 12.34
C ALA A 112 -4.89 -3.28 11.18
N LEU A 113 -4.81 -2.69 9.99
CA LEU A 113 -4.14 -3.26 8.81
C LEU A 113 -2.63 -3.45 9.03
N GLU A 114 -1.93 -2.47 9.62
CA GLU A 114 -0.51 -2.58 9.98
C GLU A 114 -0.24 -3.70 11.00
N ASN A 115 -1.11 -3.84 12.00
CA ASN A 115 -0.99 -4.90 13.00
C ASN A 115 -1.23 -6.28 12.37
N TRP A 116 -2.22 -6.40 11.49
CA TRP A 116 -2.45 -7.64 10.76
C TRP A 116 -1.24 -8.04 9.91
N LEU A 117 -0.61 -7.11 9.18
CA LEU A 117 0.60 -7.42 8.41
C LEU A 117 1.78 -7.91 9.26
N ARG A 118 1.87 -7.42 10.50
CA ARG A 118 2.95 -7.77 11.42
C ARG A 118 2.72 -9.13 12.07
N GLU A 119 1.48 -9.42 12.45
CA GLU A 119 1.16 -10.52 13.38
C GLU A 119 0.29 -11.61 12.74
N GLY A 120 -0.46 -11.30 11.68
CA GLY A 120 -1.41 -12.20 11.03
C GLY A 120 -2.50 -12.72 11.96
N SER A 121 -2.80 -12.00 13.05
CA SER A 121 -3.62 -12.52 14.16
C SER A 121 -5.12 -12.40 13.88
N GLU A 122 -5.90 -13.37 14.39
CA GLU A 122 -7.38 -13.31 14.40
C GLU A 122 -7.89 -12.06 15.14
N GLU A 123 -7.17 -11.59 16.16
CA GLU A 123 -7.48 -10.34 16.87
C GLU A 123 -7.40 -9.12 15.93
N SER A 124 -6.39 -9.07 15.07
CA SER A 124 -6.28 -8.01 14.07
C SER A 124 -7.40 -8.09 13.04
N LEU A 125 -7.76 -9.30 12.56
CA LEU A 125 -8.92 -9.48 11.67
C LEU A 125 -10.22 -9.04 12.33
N SER A 126 -10.43 -9.38 13.61
CA SER A 126 -11.61 -8.96 14.37
C SER A 126 -11.67 -7.44 14.55
N ALA A 127 -10.53 -6.79 14.80
CA ALA A 127 -10.46 -5.34 14.87
C ALA A 127 -10.82 -4.68 13.52
N ILE A 128 -10.33 -5.24 12.41
CA ILE A 128 -10.66 -4.77 11.05
C ILE A 128 -12.16 -4.94 10.77
N ALA A 129 -12.73 -6.10 11.10
CA ALA A 129 -14.16 -6.39 10.96
C ALA A 129 -15.04 -5.43 11.78
N ALA A 130 -14.61 -5.05 13.00
CA ALA A 130 -15.34 -4.10 13.84
C ALA A 130 -15.30 -2.65 13.32
N LEU A 131 -14.26 -2.29 12.56
CA LEU A 131 -14.11 -0.96 11.96
C LEU A 131 -14.88 -0.84 10.65
N LEU A 132 -15.11 -1.94 9.94
CA LEU A 132 -15.67 -1.93 8.60
C LEU A 132 -17.07 -1.26 8.51
N PRO A 133 -18.05 -1.55 9.38
CA PRO A 133 -19.33 -0.84 9.37
C PRO A 133 -19.19 0.66 9.66
N GLN A 134 -18.19 1.05 10.47
CA GLN A 134 -17.95 2.46 10.78
C GLN A 134 -17.39 3.19 9.56
N LEU A 135 -16.46 2.58 8.83
CA LEU A 135 -15.91 3.09 7.58
C LEU A 135 -17.00 3.24 6.52
N GLN A 136 -17.84 2.21 6.34
CA GLN A 136 -18.94 2.20 5.36
C GLN A 136 -19.98 3.30 5.64
N ASN A 137 -20.41 3.45 6.90
CA ASN A 137 -21.43 4.44 7.25
C ASN A 137 -20.93 5.89 7.18
N ARG A 138 -19.61 6.11 7.28
CA ARG A 138 -19.03 7.46 7.34
C ARG A 138 -18.57 7.98 5.98
N ALA A 139 -18.12 7.12 5.07
CA ALA A 139 -17.62 7.55 3.77
C ALA A 139 -18.63 8.41 2.97
N PRO A 140 -19.93 8.06 2.86
CA PRO A 140 -20.91 8.89 2.16
C PRO A 140 -21.23 10.21 2.88
N ALA A 141 -21.18 10.20 4.22
CA ALA A 141 -21.46 11.38 5.03
C ALA A 141 -20.38 12.46 4.87
N LEU A 142 -19.16 12.06 4.49
CA LEU A 142 -18.07 13.01 4.23
C LEU A 142 -18.44 13.97 3.11
N TYR A 143 -18.90 13.45 1.96
CA TYR A 143 -19.25 14.26 0.79
C TYR A 143 -20.25 15.38 1.11
N HIS A 144 -21.22 15.11 1.98
CA HIS A 144 -22.28 16.05 2.34
C HIS A 144 -21.87 17.10 3.39
N HIS A 145 -20.73 16.95 4.06
CA HIS A 145 -20.26 17.88 5.10
C HIS A 145 -19.32 18.97 4.59
N PHE A 146 -18.75 18.81 3.39
CA PHE A 146 -17.94 19.85 2.80
C PHE A 146 -18.82 20.96 2.21
N GLY A 147 -18.40 22.21 2.42
CA GLY A 147 -19.13 23.38 1.95
C GLY A 147 -19.25 23.44 0.42
N SER A 148 -20.06 24.38 -0.06
CA SER A 148 -20.39 24.51 -1.49
C SER A 148 -19.25 25.08 -2.34
N SER A 149 -18.11 25.44 -1.75
CA SER A 149 -16.97 25.86 -2.54
C SER A 149 -16.34 24.66 -3.28
N GLU A 150 -15.80 24.93 -4.46
CA GLU A 150 -15.10 23.91 -5.28
C GLU A 150 -13.93 23.29 -4.51
N GLU A 151 -13.22 24.09 -3.72
CA GLU A 151 -12.09 23.65 -2.90
C GLU A 151 -12.52 22.74 -1.74
N GLU A 152 -13.62 23.08 -1.05
CA GLU A 152 -14.16 22.20 0.00
C GLU A 152 -14.70 20.91 -0.59
N SER A 153 -15.43 20.97 -1.71
CA SER A 153 -15.94 19.78 -2.41
C SER A 153 -14.82 18.85 -2.86
N GLU A 154 -13.71 19.41 -3.35
CA GLU A 154 -12.52 18.64 -3.73
C GLU A 154 -11.84 17.99 -2.52
N ARG A 155 -11.72 18.71 -1.39
CA ARG A 155 -11.22 18.12 -0.14
C ARG A 155 -12.12 16.98 0.35
N GLY A 156 -13.44 17.14 0.19
CA GLY A 156 -14.41 16.11 0.55
C GLY A 156 -14.33 14.84 -0.26
N ARG A 157 -14.17 14.97 -1.58
CA ARG A 157 -13.91 13.84 -2.47
C ARG A 157 -12.64 13.09 -2.04
N ARG A 158 -11.53 13.81 -1.83
CA ARG A 158 -10.26 13.18 -1.40
C ARG A 158 -10.36 12.46 -0.05
N ALA A 159 -11.09 13.03 0.91
CA ALA A 159 -11.31 12.39 2.21
C ALA A 159 -12.21 11.14 2.11
N GLN A 160 -13.21 11.18 1.23
CA GLN A 160 -14.05 10.02 0.91
C GLN A 160 -13.22 8.92 0.24
N ASP A 161 -12.42 9.28 -0.77
CA ASP A 161 -11.53 8.37 -1.48
C ASP A 161 -10.55 7.70 -0.51
N ALA A 162 -9.99 8.46 0.42
CA ALA A 162 -9.10 7.94 1.47
C ALA A 162 -9.76 6.85 2.33
N LEU A 163 -10.98 7.11 2.83
CA LEU A 163 -11.73 6.11 3.61
C LEU A 163 -12.11 4.92 2.75
N GLN A 164 -12.42 5.14 1.48
CA GLN A 164 -12.77 4.10 0.53
C GLN A 164 -11.59 3.15 0.30
N VAL A 165 -10.35 3.66 0.19
CA VAL A 165 -9.14 2.83 0.11
C VAL A 165 -8.99 1.93 1.33
N VAL A 166 -9.09 2.50 2.54
CA VAL A 166 -8.95 1.74 3.79
C VAL A 166 -10.07 0.71 3.93
N ARG A 167 -11.30 1.06 3.53
CA ARG A 167 -12.45 0.15 3.53
C ARG A 167 -12.24 -1.01 2.57
N CYS A 168 -11.88 -0.74 1.30
CA CYS A 168 -11.64 -1.80 0.32
C CYS A 168 -10.50 -2.74 0.74
N GLY A 169 -9.43 -2.19 1.35
CA GLY A 169 -8.37 -3.03 1.91
C GLY A 169 -8.84 -3.93 3.05
N ALA A 170 -9.70 -3.42 3.92
CA ALA A 170 -10.33 -4.20 4.98
C ALA A 170 -11.28 -5.28 4.43
N GLU A 171 -12.11 -4.95 3.44
CA GLU A 171 -13.06 -5.88 2.79
C GLU A 171 -12.33 -7.04 2.14
N LEU A 172 -11.33 -6.75 1.30
CA LEU A 172 -10.52 -7.76 0.61
C LEU A 172 -9.84 -8.70 1.59
N LEU A 173 -9.26 -8.13 2.65
CA LEU A 173 -8.56 -8.93 3.64
C LEU A 173 -9.52 -9.86 4.40
N LEU A 174 -10.70 -9.37 4.78
CA LEU A 174 -11.68 -10.20 5.48
C LEU A 174 -12.27 -11.27 4.57
N ASP A 175 -12.50 -10.97 3.30
CA ASP A 175 -13.00 -11.93 2.30
C ASP A 175 -12.03 -13.11 2.12
N GLN A 176 -10.75 -12.82 1.94
CA GLN A 176 -9.70 -13.85 1.78
C GLN A 176 -9.53 -14.77 2.98
N HIS A 177 -10.01 -14.35 4.15
CA HIS A 177 -9.91 -15.09 5.40
C HIS A 177 -11.26 -15.66 5.88
N ASP A 178 -12.30 -15.64 5.04
CA ASP A 178 -13.66 -16.05 5.40
C ASP A 178 -14.17 -15.37 6.69
N ALA A 179 -13.72 -14.12 6.92
CA ALA A 179 -13.88 -13.37 8.17
C ALA A 179 -14.83 -12.17 8.02
N LEU A 180 -15.55 -12.06 6.90
CA LEU A 180 -16.55 -11.03 6.71
C LEU A 180 -17.64 -11.12 7.79
N PRO A 181 -18.07 -10.00 8.39
CA PRO A 181 -19.16 -10.02 9.36
C PRO A 181 -20.42 -10.63 8.75
N ALA A 182 -21.17 -11.41 9.54
CA ALA A 182 -22.40 -12.03 9.07
C ALA A 182 -23.41 -10.96 8.60
N GLY A 183 -23.92 -11.12 7.36
CA GLY A 183 -24.82 -10.14 6.73
C GLY A 183 -24.11 -8.91 6.15
N TYR A 184 -22.77 -8.88 6.16
CA TYR A 184 -22.00 -7.92 5.37
C TYR A 184 -21.95 -8.42 3.93
N GLU A 185 -22.62 -7.69 3.04
CA GLU A 185 -22.48 -7.88 1.60
C GLU A 185 -21.49 -6.84 1.08
N ILE A 186 -20.51 -7.29 0.30
CA ILE A 186 -19.65 -6.38 -0.43
C ILE A 186 -20.51 -5.83 -1.58
N ASP A 187 -21.19 -4.72 -1.29
CA ASP A 187 -22.09 -4.06 -2.22
C ASP A 187 -21.24 -3.21 -3.18
N PHE A 188 -20.79 -3.85 -4.25
CA PHE A 188 -20.35 -3.13 -5.44
C PHE A 188 -21.64 -2.69 -6.13
N GLU A 189 -22.02 -1.41 -6.01
CA GLU A 189 -23.15 -0.89 -6.77
C GLU A 189 -23.00 -1.34 -8.23
N GLU A 190 -23.97 -2.11 -8.74
CA GLU A 190 -24.13 -2.49 -10.14
C GLU A 190 -24.38 -1.23 -10.99
N GLY A 191 -23.40 -0.33 -11.07
CA GLY A 191 -23.17 0.38 -12.32
C GLY A 191 -22.83 -0.65 -13.38
N ASP A 192 -23.06 -0.33 -14.65
CA ASP A 192 -22.92 -1.14 -15.88
C ASP A 192 -21.51 -1.77 -16.09
N TRP A 193 -21.04 -2.57 -15.13
CA TRP A 193 -19.67 -3.02 -14.94
C TRP A 193 -19.69 -4.52 -14.59
N GLY A 194 -20.06 -5.35 -15.57
CA GLY A 194 -20.28 -6.78 -15.37
C GLY A 194 -19.10 -7.58 -14.78
N ASP A 195 -19.43 -8.67 -14.10
CA ASP A 195 -18.65 -9.88 -13.77
C ASP A 195 -17.19 -9.77 -13.28
N ASN A 196 -16.76 -8.67 -12.65
CA ASN A 196 -15.49 -8.69 -11.91
C ASN A 196 -15.45 -7.65 -10.77
N ALA A 197 -15.79 -8.07 -9.55
CA ALA A 197 -15.45 -7.35 -8.32
C ALA A 197 -13.94 -7.01 -8.26
N GLU A 198 -13.10 -7.90 -8.79
CA GLU A 198 -11.67 -7.68 -9.01
C GLU A 198 -11.42 -6.44 -9.90
N LEU A 199 -12.06 -6.32 -11.06
CA LEU A 199 -11.91 -5.15 -11.95
C LEU A 199 -12.47 -3.86 -11.35
N SER A 200 -13.52 -3.94 -10.54
CA SER A 200 -14.09 -2.77 -9.85
C SER A 200 -13.17 -2.26 -8.75
N VAL A 201 -12.53 -3.14 -7.96
CA VAL A 201 -11.48 -2.72 -7.02
C VAL A 201 -10.25 -2.22 -7.75
N ARG A 202 -9.85 -2.87 -8.86
CA ARG A 202 -8.76 -2.38 -9.73
C ARG A 202 -9.06 -0.99 -10.29
N TYR A 203 -10.29 -0.73 -10.73
CA TYR A 203 -10.71 0.55 -11.30
C TYR A 203 -10.91 1.61 -10.23
N LEU A 204 -11.49 1.29 -9.06
CA LEU A 204 -11.56 2.18 -7.91
C LEU A 204 -10.17 2.49 -7.36
N TRP A 205 -9.27 1.52 -7.26
CA TRP A 205 -7.87 1.76 -6.90
C TRP A 205 -7.16 2.60 -7.95
N HIS A 206 -7.42 2.36 -9.24
CA HIS A 206 -6.84 3.17 -10.31
C HIS A 206 -7.39 4.60 -10.32
N GLU A 207 -8.70 4.79 -10.17
CA GLU A 207 -9.34 6.10 -10.12
C GLU A 207 -9.03 6.84 -8.83
N VAL A 208 -9.09 6.18 -7.66
CA VAL A 208 -8.74 6.81 -6.38
C VAL A 208 -7.26 7.14 -6.35
N ALA A 209 -6.37 6.26 -6.81
CA ALA A 209 -4.96 6.60 -6.94
C ALA A 209 -4.77 7.74 -7.94
N GLN A 210 -5.42 7.71 -9.11
CA GLN A 210 -5.33 8.82 -10.06
C GLN A 210 -5.87 10.12 -9.46
N GLN A 211 -7.06 10.14 -8.88
CA GLN A 211 -7.72 11.35 -8.35
C GLN A 211 -6.99 11.91 -7.11
N ALA A 212 -6.53 11.05 -6.20
CA ALA A 212 -5.70 11.45 -5.07
C ALA A 212 -4.35 12.04 -5.52
N LEU A 213 -3.80 11.54 -6.64
CA LEU A 213 -2.48 11.93 -7.13
C LEU A 213 -2.50 13.00 -8.23
N THR A 214 -3.64 13.31 -8.84
CA THR A 214 -3.73 14.32 -9.90
C THR A 214 -3.74 15.72 -9.26
N PRO A 215 -2.70 16.54 -9.43
CA PRO A 215 -2.80 17.95 -9.14
C PRO A 215 -3.51 18.61 -10.32
N ASN A 216 -4.48 19.48 -10.00
CA ASN A 216 -5.10 20.49 -10.87
C ASN A 216 -4.59 20.50 -12.34
N PRO A 217 -5.43 20.16 -13.35
CA PRO A 217 -5.02 19.80 -14.72
C PRO A 217 -4.32 20.89 -15.56
N GLY A 218 -3.88 22.00 -14.96
CA GLY A 218 -3.20 23.11 -15.62
C GLY A 218 -1.66 23.08 -15.66
N ARG A 219 -0.97 22.15 -14.97
CA ARG A 219 0.52 22.10 -15.00
C ARG A 219 1.07 20.69 -14.87
N PHE A 220 1.52 20.13 -16.00
CA PHE A 220 2.31 18.89 -16.03
C PHE A 220 3.68 19.06 -15.34
N ARG A 221 3.81 18.46 -14.17
CA ARG A 221 5.03 17.85 -13.60
C ARG A 221 4.56 16.64 -12.82
N VAL A 222 5.28 15.52 -12.90
CA VAL A 222 5.13 14.41 -11.94
C VAL A 222 5.12 15.03 -10.54
N PRO A 223 4.06 14.89 -9.74
CA PRO A 223 3.90 15.68 -8.53
C PRO A 223 4.94 15.25 -7.51
N GLU A 224 5.54 16.19 -6.79
CA GLU A 224 6.33 15.88 -5.58
C GLU A 224 5.57 14.94 -4.63
N THR A 225 4.23 14.96 -4.66
CA THR A 225 3.32 14.07 -3.94
C THR A 225 3.43 12.60 -4.37
N GLU A 226 3.52 12.29 -5.67
CA GLU A 226 3.68 10.90 -6.14
C GLU A 226 5.05 10.34 -5.75
N THR A 227 6.08 11.19 -5.75
CA THR A 227 7.41 10.79 -5.26
C THR A 227 7.39 10.59 -3.74
N ARG A 228 6.69 11.44 -2.97
CA ARG A 228 6.52 11.29 -1.52
C ARG A 228 5.72 10.05 -1.14
N LEU A 229 4.69 9.71 -1.91
CA LEU A 229 3.95 8.45 -1.81
C LEU A 229 4.91 7.30 -1.87
N LEU A 230 5.56 7.13 -3.01
CA LEU A 230 6.46 6.03 -3.26
C LEU A 230 7.58 5.98 -2.21
N ASP A 231 8.10 7.12 -1.77
CA ASP A 231 9.10 7.18 -0.69
C ASP A 231 8.53 6.72 0.67
N SER A 232 7.30 7.10 1.03
CA SER A 232 6.62 6.70 2.26
C SER A 232 6.26 5.22 2.27
N ILE A 233 5.73 4.71 1.14
CA ILE A 233 5.51 3.26 0.99
C ILE A 233 6.83 2.53 1.11
N ARG A 234 7.84 2.97 0.36
CA ARG A 234 9.18 2.38 0.36
C ARG A 234 9.69 2.28 1.79
N ASP A 235 9.64 3.36 2.55
CA ASP A 235 10.22 3.40 3.89
C ASP A 235 9.51 2.50 4.91
N ARG A 236 8.20 2.23 4.75
CA ARG A 236 7.43 1.36 5.65
C ARG A 236 7.40 -0.11 5.21
N VAL A 237 7.30 -0.33 3.90
CA VAL A 237 7.09 -1.65 3.31
C VAL A 237 8.42 -2.35 3.03
N MET A 238 9.50 -1.60 2.76
CA MET A 238 10.77 -2.22 2.42
C MET A 238 11.34 -3.14 3.49
N PRO A 239 11.33 -2.77 4.78
CA PRO A 239 11.86 -3.64 5.82
C PRO A 239 11.13 -4.97 5.91
N TRP A 240 9.80 -4.94 5.70
CA TRP A 240 8.98 -6.14 5.65
C TRP A 240 9.28 -6.97 4.41
N ALA A 241 9.27 -6.35 3.23
CA ALA A 241 9.45 -7.04 1.96
C ALA A 241 10.80 -7.77 1.90
N LEU A 242 11.87 -7.11 2.35
CA LEU A 242 13.21 -7.68 2.28
C LEU A 242 13.60 -8.49 3.52
N GLY A 243 12.83 -8.42 4.60
CA GLY A 243 13.14 -9.08 5.86
C GLY A 243 14.39 -8.52 6.58
N TYR A 244 14.78 -7.28 6.27
CA TYR A 244 15.80 -6.51 7.00
C TYR A 244 15.56 -5.01 6.79
N ASP A 245 16.00 -4.19 7.75
CA ASP A 245 15.92 -2.73 7.63
C ASP A 245 17.09 -2.18 6.78
N PRO A 246 16.85 -1.60 5.59
CA PRO A 246 17.92 -1.06 4.74
C PRO A 246 18.68 0.10 5.40
N ARG A 247 18.07 0.80 6.37
CA ARG A 247 18.69 1.92 7.09
C ARG A 247 19.78 1.45 8.05
N GLN A 248 19.65 0.24 8.61
CA GLN A 248 20.64 -0.33 9.52
C GLN A 248 21.97 -0.64 8.81
N VAL A 249 21.95 -0.89 7.49
CA VAL A 249 23.15 -1.18 6.72
C VAL A 249 23.97 0.08 6.42
N ARG A 250 23.33 1.25 6.32
CA ARG A 250 24.02 2.52 6.07
C ARG A 250 24.81 3.04 7.28
N ALA A 251 24.44 2.63 8.50
CA ALA A 251 25.06 3.12 9.72
C ALA A 251 26.43 2.50 10.06
N SER A 252 26.87 1.47 9.33
CA SER A 252 28.16 0.79 9.54
C SER A 252 29.32 1.34 8.67
N GLY A 253 29.07 2.38 7.88
CA GLY A 253 30.09 3.06 7.09
C GLY A 253 30.58 4.35 7.75
N ASP A 254 31.30 4.23 8.86
CA ASP A 254 32.15 5.27 9.46
C ASP A 254 33.59 4.75 9.60
#